data_AF-A0A1E2WIB1-F1
#
_entry.id   AF-A0A1E2WIB1-F1
#
_cell.length_a   1.000
_cell.length_b   1.000
_cell.length_c   1.000
_cell.angle_alpha   90.00
_cell.angle_beta   90.00
_cell.angle_gamma   90.00
#
_symmetry.space_group_name_H-M   'P 1'
#
loop_
_entity.id
_entity.type
_entity.pdbx_description
1 polymer ?
#
loop_
_entity_poly.entity_id
_entity_poly.type
_entity_poly.pdbx_seq_one_letter_code
_entity_poly.pdbx_strand_id
1 'polypeptide(L)'
;MNVTPAQIYILGGGFGGLYTALQLDRFSWKTSLKPQIILIDKNDRFLFTPFLYKFVTQELQQWEIAPPYLKLLAGTHIRFCRGQ
;
A
#
# COMPACT_ATOMS: atom_id res chain seq x y z
N MET A 1 -0.37 -20.33 25.95
CA MET A 1 -1.32 -19.31 25.45
C MET A 1 -1.06 -19.14 23.96
N ASN A 2 -2.04 -19.44 23.09
CA ASN A 2 -1.90 -19.21 21.66
C ASN A 2 -1.96 -17.71 21.40
N VAL A 3 -0.83 -17.12 20.99
CA VAL A 3 -0.78 -15.70 20.63
C VAL A 3 -1.31 -15.58 19.21
N THR A 4 -2.44 -14.90 19.05
CA THR A 4 -2.99 -14.61 17.73
C THR A 4 -2.24 -13.40 17.17
N PRO A 5 -1.68 -13.47 15.95
CA PRO A 5 -1.01 -12.34 15.34
C PRO A 5 -1.96 -11.15 15.20
N ALA A 6 -1.47 -9.94 15.47
CA ALA A 6 -2.27 -8.72 15.35
C ALA A 6 -2.68 -8.48 13.88
N GLN A 7 -3.79 -7.78 13.69
CA GLN A 7 -4.22 -7.29 12.38
C GLN A 7 -4.09 -5.77 12.36
N ILE A 8 -3.39 -5.25 11.36
CA ILE A 8 -3.15 -3.82 11.19
C ILE A 8 -3.90 -3.37 9.93
N TYR A 9 -4.86 -2.47 10.13
CA TYR A 9 -5.61 -1.85 9.04
C TYR A 9 -5.10 -0.43 8.81
N ILE A 10 -4.69 -0.15 7.59
CA ILE A 10 -4.21 1.16 7.16
C ILE A 10 -5.26 1.74 6.24
N LEU A 11 -5.92 2.81 6.68
CA LEU A 11 -6.96 3.52 5.93
C LEU A 11 -6.32 4.67 5.14
N GLY A 12 -6.32 4.54 3.82
CA GLY A 12 -5.71 5.46 2.86
C GLY A 12 -4.36 4.94 2.36
N GLY A 13 -4.23 4.77 1.05
CA GLY A 13 -3.04 4.26 0.34
C GLY A 13 -2.16 5.33 -0.30
N GLY A 14 -2.33 6.60 0.07
CA GLY A 14 -1.39 7.67 -0.32
C GLY A 14 0.02 7.45 0.25
N PHE A 15 0.88 8.47 0.17
CA PHE A 15 2.27 8.39 0.63
C PHE A 15 2.43 7.84 2.04
N GLY A 16 1.68 8.35 3.02
CA GLY A 16 1.76 7.83 4.39
C GLY A 16 1.43 6.34 4.46
N GLY A 17 0.23 5.96 4.01
CA GLY A 17 -0.27 4.61 4.22
C GLY A 17 0.46 3.53 3.44
N LEU A 18 0.77 3.76 2.17
CA LEU A 18 1.51 2.78 1.36
C LEU A 18 2.91 2.53 1.95
N TYR A 19 3.66 3.58 2.27
CA TYR A 19 5.01 3.42 2.80
C TYR A 19 5.00 2.88 4.23
N THR A 20 4.01 3.22 5.06
CA THR A 20 3.80 2.58 6.36
C THR A 20 3.55 1.08 6.20
N ALA A 21 2.70 0.66 5.26
CA ALA A 21 2.42 -0.76 5.01
C ALA A 21 3.69 -1.52 4.60
N LEU A 22 4.44 -0.97 3.64
CA LEU A 22 5.71 -1.53 3.17
C LEU A 22 6.75 -1.62 4.28
N GLN A 23 6.85 -0.58 5.12
CA GLN A 23 7.81 -0.57 6.22
C GLN A 23 7.44 -1.58 7.32
N LEU A 24 6.15 -1.76 7.60
CA LEU A 24 5.67 -2.77 8.54
C LEU A 24 5.92 -4.20 8.01
N ASP A 25 5.76 -4.47 6.71
CA ASP A 25 6.03 -5.80 6.15
C ASP A 25 7.51 -6.19 6.23
N ARG A 26 8.40 -5.20 6.09
CA ARG A 26 9.85 -5.34 6.18
C ARG A 26 10.39 -5.34 7.61
N PHE A 27 9.55 -5.02 8.59
CA PHE A 27 9.98 -4.92 9.98
C PHE A 27 10.34 -6.31 10.53
N SER A 28 11.36 -6.38 11.37
CA SER A 28 11.85 -7.62 11.97
C SER A 28 10.97 -8.08 13.13
N TRP A 29 9.78 -8.57 12.80
CA TRP A 29 8.88 -9.19 13.78
C TRP A 29 9.46 -10.52 14.28
N LYS A 30 9.25 -10.84 15.56
CA LYS A 30 9.37 -12.23 16.01
C LYS A 30 8.35 -13.07 15.22
N THR A 31 8.75 -14.23 14.69
CA THR A 31 7.94 -15.01 13.73
C THR A 31 6.51 -15.27 14.21
N SER A 32 6.31 -15.55 15.49
CA SER A 32 4.99 -15.79 16.09
C SER A 32 4.12 -14.53 16.26
N LEU A 33 4.67 -13.35 15.98
CA LEU A 33 4.03 -12.05 16.20
C LEU A 33 3.90 -11.22 14.91
N LYS A 34 4.32 -11.74 13.75
CA LYS A 34 4.23 -10.99 12.48
C LYS A 34 2.74 -10.68 12.20
N PRO A 35 2.34 -9.39 12.16
CA PRO A 35 0.95 -9.04 11.98
C PRO A 35 0.50 -9.25 10.54
N GLN A 36 -0.79 -9.45 10.35
CA GLN A 36 -1.42 -9.31 9.05
C GLN A 36 -1.63 -7.83 8.75
N ILE A 37 -1.10 -7.34 7.63
CA ILE A 37 -1.20 -5.94 7.23
C ILE A 37 -2.23 -5.82 6.10
N ILE A 38 -3.23 -4.95 6.27
CA ILE A 38 -4.28 -4.68 5.31
C ILE A 38 -4.24 -3.19 4.93
N LEU A 39 -3.97 -2.90 3.66
CA LEU A 39 -4.05 -1.57 3.08
C LEU A 39 -5.42 -1.37 2.44
N ILE A 40 -6.15 -0.34 2.86
CA ILE A 40 -7.48 0.00 2.36
C ILE A 40 -7.42 1.36 1.68
N ASP A 41 -7.84 1.44 0.42
CA ASP A 41 -8.04 2.71 -0.28
C ASP A 41 -9.32 2.65 -1.14
N LYS A 42 -9.94 3.80 -1.42
CA LYS A 42 -11.10 3.89 -2.30
C LYS A 42 -10.74 3.61 -3.77
N ASN A 43 -9.50 3.89 -4.13
CA ASN A 43 -8.93 3.67 -5.46
C ASN A 43 -8.10 2.38 -5.48
N ASP A 44 -8.08 1.69 -6.62
CA ASP A 44 -7.23 0.51 -6.85
C ASP A 44 -5.78 0.84 -7.22
N ARG A 45 -5.47 2.14 -7.32
CA ARG A 45 -4.18 2.69 -7.74
C ARG A 45 -3.66 3.69 -6.71
N PHE A 46 -2.35 3.66 -6.54
CA PHE A 46 -1.64 4.78 -5.92
C PHE A 46 -1.73 5.99 -6.86
N LEU A 47 -1.64 7.22 -6.32
CA LEU A 47 -1.53 8.43 -7.12
C LEU A 47 -0.36 9.27 -6.63
N PHE A 48 0.65 9.43 -7.47
CA PHE A 48 1.76 10.34 -7.21
C PHE A 48 1.33 11.78 -7.56
N THR A 49 0.62 12.41 -6.62
CA THR A 49 0.08 13.77 -6.80
C THR A 49 1.09 14.82 -7.24
N PRO A 50 2.39 14.78 -6.86
CA PRO A 50 3.37 15.76 -7.34
C PRO A 50 3.61 15.76 -8.86
N PHE A 51 3.24 14.69 -9.60
CA PHE A 51 3.38 14.61 -11.06
C PHE A 51 2.05 14.79 -11.83
N LEU A 52 0.97 15.24 -11.18
CA LEU A 52 -0.29 15.47 -11.87
C LEU A 52 -0.17 16.49 -13.01
N TYR A 53 0.65 17.54 -12.82
CA TYR A 53 0.86 18.54 -13.87
C TYR A 53 1.53 17.93 -15.11
N LYS A 54 2.48 17.00 -14.91
CA LYS A 54 3.18 16.29 -15.99
C LYS A 54 2.27 15.34 -16.78
N PHE A 55 1.25 14.80 -16.11
CA PHE A 55 0.24 14.01 -16.79
C PHE A 55 -0.66 14.91 -17.67
N VAL A 56 -1.05 16.09 -17.16
CA VAL A 56 -1.84 17.07 -17.93
C VAL A 56 -1.06 17.62 -19.12
N THR A 57 0.25 17.83 -18.99
CA THR A 57 1.13 18.25 -20.10
C THR A 57 1.53 17.11 -21.04
N GLN A 58 1.02 15.89 -20.82
CA GLN A 58 1.31 14.68 -21.62
C GLN A 58 2.79 14.23 -21.59
N GLU A 59 3.57 14.70 -20.62
CA GLU A 59 4.96 14.27 -20.40
C GLU A 59 5.04 12.88 -19.75
N LEU A 60 3.97 12.45 -19.08
CA LEU A 60 3.88 11.15 -18.42
C LEU A 60 2.59 10.42 -18.77
N GLN A 61 2.67 9.09 -18.80
CA GLN A 61 1.57 8.17 -18.93
C GLN A 61 0.94 7.84 -17.57
N GLN A 62 -0.32 7.41 -17.57
CA GLN A 62 -1.05 7.09 -16.33
C GLN A 62 -0.34 6.03 -15.49
N TRP A 63 0.32 5.04 -16.10
CA TRP A 63 1.01 3.98 -15.34
C TRP A 63 2.26 4.48 -14.60
N GLU A 64 2.84 5.61 -15.02
CA GLU A 64 3.99 6.24 -14.39
C GLU A 64 3.59 7.02 -13.13
N ILE A 65 2.39 7.60 -13.12
CA ILE A 65 1.88 8.41 -11.99
C ILE A 65 0.91 7.65 -11.09
N ALA A 66 0.23 6.62 -11.62
CA ALA A 66 -0.83 5.90 -10.93
C ALA A 66 -0.75 4.37 -11.12
N PRO A 67 0.36 3.73 -10.68
CA PRO A 67 0.48 2.28 -10.71
C PRO A 67 -0.57 1.59 -9.82
N PRO A 68 -1.10 0.42 -10.23
CA PRO A 68 -2.01 -0.37 -9.40
C PRO A 68 -1.35 -0.82 -8.09
N TYR A 69 -2.08 -0.81 -6.97
CA TYR A 69 -1.55 -1.34 -5.71
C TYR A 69 -1.15 -2.81 -5.84
N LEU A 70 -1.87 -3.60 -6.65
CA LEU A 70 -1.51 -4.98 -6.94
C LEU A 70 -0.08 -5.13 -7.46
N LYS A 71 0.39 -4.19 -8.30
CA LYS A 71 1.76 -4.18 -8.82
C LYS A 71 2.75 -3.71 -7.76
N LEU A 72 2.40 -2.69 -6.98
CA LEU A 72 3.28 -2.13 -5.94
C LEU A 72 3.50 -3.06 -4.76
N LEU A 73 2.50 -3.87 -4.42
CA LEU A 73 2.52 -4.80 -3.29
C LEU A 73 2.93 -6.22 -3.69
N ALA A 74 3.27 -6.44 -4.96
CA ALA A 74 3.75 -7.73 -5.44
C ALA A 74 5.00 -8.18 -4.66
N GLY A 75 4.97 -9.41 -4.13
CA GLY A 75 6.06 -9.96 -3.32
C GLY A 75 6.05 -9.54 -1.85
N THR A 76 5.07 -8.75 -1.41
CA THR A 76 4.86 -8.41 0.01
C THR A 76 3.80 -9.30 0.65
N HIS A 77 3.69 -9.29 1.97
CA HIS A 77 2.60 -9.97 2.69
C HIS A 77 1.38 -9.07 2.93
N ILE A 78 1.34 -7.89 2.28
CA ILE A 78 0.31 -6.89 2.49
C ILE A 78 -0.91 -7.25 1.65
N ARG A 79 -2.08 -7.30 2.29
CA ARG A 79 -3.35 -7.46 1.59
C ARG A 79 -3.90 -6.09 1.19
N PHE A 80 -4.23 -5.91 -0.07
CA PHE A 80 -5.00 -4.74 -0.52
C PHE A 80 -6.51 -5.03 -0.51
N CYS A 81 -7.29 -4.07 -0.04
CA CYS A 81 -8.74 -4.08 -0.11
C CYS A 81 -9.24 -2.73 -0.64
N ARG A 82 -10.08 -2.75 -1.67
CA ARG A 82 -10.73 -1.53 -2.13
C ARG A 82 -11.89 -1.18 -1.20
N GLY A 83 -11.83 -0.02 -0.56
CA GLY A 83 -12.92 0.52 0.26
C GLY A 83 -14.08 1.01 -0.60
N GLN A 84 -15.31 0.87 -0.09
CA GLN A 84 -16.52 1.42 -0.70
C GLN A 84 -16.68 2.91 -0.37
#